data_AF-A0A9W8ZLZ6-F1
#
_entry.id   AF-A0A9W8ZLZ6-F1
#
_cell.length_a   1.000
_cell.length_b   1.000
_cell.length_c   1.000
_cell.angle_alpha   90.00
_cell.angle_beta   90.00
_cell.angle_gamma   90.00
#
_symmetry.space_group_name_H-M   'P 1'
#
loop_
_entity.id
_entity.type
_entity.pdbx_description
1 polymer ?
#
loop_
_entity_poly.entity_id
_entity_poly.type
_entity_poly.pdbx_seq_one_letter_code
_entity_poly.pdbx_strand_id
1 'polypeptide(L)'
;MAYERISRYKAHFDTQQDLRPILTSLNGDNSWLLSLPRPVSERKASSKAYFHLVHDPWLNGPEVQVSPWLIYLSLSSTPALTDGAGVDRLVRKIEGAAADAGFISKVKEAVSEDKAAIDAIVINFHYGDHLHAPTLLTFDPQIPIFTTSDGAPIISKLNHFANITTYPDLSPNFLGDWSAYVTIPGLPPYLTLFRIKGHHELNFLTALLWQSAPKTWEAILHSPHGLHTNTPALQSLLAHGGPRFSTLALLHGLKESWTWGWQTTFGAKTVRITIDWDMVDWCGGL
;
A
#
# COMPACT_ATOMS: atom_id res chain seq x y z
N MET A 1 -15.26 -14.78 -9.55
CA MET A 1 -14.93 -13.79 -8.50
C MET A 1 -14.62 -14.44 -7.15
N ALA A 2 -15.58 -14.67 -6.21
CA ALA A 2 -15.23 -15.12 -4.85
C ALA A 2 -14.59 -16.52 -4.76
N TYR A 3 -15.11 -17.51 -5.51
CA TYR A 3 -14.53 -18.85 -5.58
C TYR A 3 -13.13 -18.87 -6.21
N GLU A 4 -12.92 -18.07 -7.25
CA GLU A 4 -11.64 -17.95 -7.93
C GLU A 4 -10.55 -17.38 -7.01
N ARG A 5 -10.90 -16.38 -6.20
CA ARG A 5 -9.97 -15.77 -5.23
C ARG A 5 -9.51 -16.76 -4.16
N ILE A 6 -10.43 -17.57 -3.63
CA ILE A 6 -10.09 -18.61 -2.64
C ILE A 6 -9.13 -19.63 -3.26
N SER A 7 -9.37 -20.05 -4.50
CA SER A 7 -8.47 -20.97 -5.22
C SER A 7 -7.08 -20.37 -5.44
N ARG A 8 -7.00 -19.07 -5.76
CA ARG A 8 -5.70 -18.36 -5.90
C ARG A 8 -4.94 -18.31 -4.58
N TYR A 9 -5.62 -18.04 -3.46
CA TYR A 9 -4.96 -18.07 -2.15
C TYR A 9 -4.46 -19.47 -1.79
N LYS A 10 -5.25 -20.50 -2.02
CA LYS A 10 -4.79 -21.89 -1.82
C LYS A 10 -3.56 -22.19 -2.66
N ALA A 11 -3.59 -21.89 -3.95
CA ALA A 11 -2.44 -22.09 -4.84
C ALA A 11 -1.19 -21.32 -4.38
N HIS A 12 -1.36 -20.08 -3.90
CA HIS A 12 -0.26 -19.28 -3.33
C HIS A 12 0.38 -19.96 -2.12
N PHE A 13 -0.41 -20.51 -1.20
CA PHE A 13 0.13 -21.17 -0.01
C PHE A 13 0.64 -22.59 -0.27
N ASP A 14 0.04 -23.33 -1.20
CA ASP A 14 0.42 -24.71 -1.53
C ASP A 14 1.78 -24.80 -2.25
N THR A 15 2.18 -23.73 -2.95
CA THR A 15 3.39 -23.72 -3.79
C THR A 15 4.64 -23.14 -3.11
N GLN A 16 4.50 -22.57 -1.92
CA GLN A 16 5.56 -21.78 -1.30
C GLN A 16 6.10 -22.46 -0.03
N GLN A 17 7.42 -22.60 0.06
CA GLN A 17 8.07 -23.00 1.32
C GLN A 17 8.06 -21.86 2.35
N ASP A 18 8.11 -20.60 1.87
CA ASP A 18 8.11 -19.39 2.69
C ASP A 18 7.04 -18.40 2.22
N LEU A 19 6.46 -17.65 3.16
CA LEU A 19 5.45 -16.65 2.83
C LEU A 19 6.04 -15.51 1.99
N ARG A 20 5.34 -15.16 0.90
CA ARG A 20 5.60 -13.98 0.06
C ARG A 20 4.48 -12.94 0.21
N PRO A 21 4.78 -11.64 -0.02
CA PRO A 21 3.76 -10.60 -0.05
C PRO A 21 2.62 -10.88 -1.02
N ILE A 22 1.41 -10.51 -0.62
CA ILE A 22 0.21 -10.57 -1.45
C ILE A 22 -0.26 -9.14 -1.71
N LEU A 23 -0.39 -8.78 -2.99
CA LEU A 23 -0.88 -7.48 -3.42
C LEU A 23 -2.25 -7.66 -4.07
N THR A 24 -3.29 -7.04 -3.49
CA THR A 24 -4.65 -7.11 -4.03
C THR A 24 -5.11 -5.73 -4.44
N SER A 25 -5.43 -5.54 -5.72
CA SER A 25 -6.07 -4.31 -6.18
C SER A 25 -7.50 -4.25 -5.65
N LEU A 26 -7.85 -3.14 -5.01
CA LEU A 26 -9.16 -2.97 -4.36
C LEU A 26 -10.20 -2.33 -5.29
N ASN A 27 -9.76 -1.43 -6.17
CA ASN A 27 -10.62 -0.67 -7.07
C ASN A 27 -10.19 -0.70 -8.55
N GLY A 28 -9.12 -1.43 -8.89
CA GLY A 28 -8.58 -1.45 -10.25
C GLY A 28 -7.78 -0.22 -10.64
N ASP A 29 -7.44 0.64 -9.65
CA ASP A 29 -6.69 1.88 -9.81
C ASP A 29 -5.58 1.95 -8.73
N ASN A 30 -5.49 3.04 -7.97
CA ASN A 30 -4.42 3.27 -6.98
C ASN A 30 -4.69 2.69 -5.57
N SER A 31 -5.82 2.01 -5.34
CA SER A 31 -6.13 1.44 -4.03
C SER A 31 -5.70 -0.02 -3.91
N TRP A 32 -4.85 -0.32 -2.91
CA TRP A 32 -4.26 -1.64 -2.72
C TRP A 32 -4.43 -2.15 -1.30
N LEU A 33 -4.62 -3.47 -1.14
CA LEU A 33 -4.35 -4.19 0.09
C LEU A 33 -3.00 -4.90 -0.06
N LEU A 34 -2.03 -4.49 0.74
CA LEU A 34 -0.70 -5.07 0.81
C LEU A 34 -0.63 -5.97 2.06
N SER A 35 -0.45 -7.26 1.86
CA SER A 35 -0.28 -8.22 2.96
C SER A 35 1.18 -8.66 2.99
N LEU A 36 1.94 -8.18 3.99
CA LEU A 36 3.38 -8.39 4.13
C LEU A 36 3.65 -9.48 5.17
N PRO A 37 4.43 -10.54 4.86
CA PRO A 37 4.64 -11.63 5.79
C PRO A 37 5.28 -11.16 7.10
N ARG A 38 4.74 -11.64 8.22
CA ARG A 38 5.34 -11.41 9.53
C ARG A 38 6.53 -12.35 9.76
N PRO A 39 7.56 -11.91 10.51
CA PRO A 39 8.59 -12.81 11.01
C PRO A 39 8.00 -14.00 11.77
N VAL A 40 8.66 -15.17 11.72
CA VAL A 40 8.17 -16.41 12.35
C VAL A 40 7.85 -16.22 13.84
N SER A 41 8.68 -15.47 14.55
CA SER A 41 8.48 -15.16 15.97
C SER A 41 7.17 -14.42 16.22
N GLU A 42 6.84 -13.45 15.37
CA GLU A 42 5.62 -12.65 15.50
C GLU A 42 4.39 -13.40 15.04
N ARG A 43 4.50 -14.26 14.01
CA ARG A 43 3.40 -15.16 13.61
C ARG A 43 2.92 -16.03 14.77
N LYS A 44 3.87 -16.57 15.53
CA LYS A 44 3.58 -17.39 16.73
C LYS A 44 2.92 -16.58 17.84
N ALA A 45 3.31 -15.32 18.03
CA ALA A 45 2.78 -14.47 19.09
C ALA A 45 1.39 -13.87 18.75
N SER A 46 1.20 -13.45 17.50
CA SER A 46 -0.01 -12.75 17.03
C SER A 46 -1.09 -13.67 16.48
N SER A 47 -0.73 -14.91 16.10
CA SER A 47 -1.57 -15.80 15.29
C SER A 47 -2.03 -15.17 13.96
N LYS A 48 -1.26 -14.22 13.42
CA LYS A 48 -1.44 -13.65 12.07
C LYS A 48 -0.23 -13.98 11.22
N ALA A 49 -0.46 -14.41 9.99
CA ALA A 49 0.58 -14.69 9.01
C ALA A 49 1.13 -13.39 8.40
N TYR A 50 0.29 -12.37 8.28
CA TYR A 50 0.60 -11.14 7.55
C TYR A 50 0.34 -9.87 8.38
N PHE A 51 1.10 -8.83 8.07
CA PHE A 51 0.79 -7.45 8.38
C PHE A 51 0.01 -6.87 7.19
N HIS A 52 -1.25 -6.48 7.41
CA HIS A 52 -2.18 -6.04 6.38
C HIS A 52 -2.28 -4.51 6.37
N LEU A 53 -1.88 -3.92 5.26
CA LEU A 53 -1.82 -2.49 5.05
C LEU A 53 -2.72 -2.10 3.88
N VAL A 54 -3.67 -1.21 4.14
CA VAL A 54 -4.55 -0.64 3.11
C VAL A 54 -3.95 0.67 2.63
N HIS A 55 -3.81 0.81 1.33
CA HIS A 55 -3.02 1.87 0.72
C HIS A 55 -3.91 2.71 -0.20
N ASP A 56 -3.96 4.03 0.05
CA ASP A 56 -4.75 5.04 -0.68
C ASP A 56 -6.19 4.56 -1.01
N PRO A 57 -7.04 4.26 -0.01
CA PRO A 57 -8.33 3.61 -0.25
C PRO A 57 -9.38 4.56 -0.84
N TRP A 58 -9.85 4.24 -2.04
CA TRP A 58 -11.00 4.82 -2.72
C TRP A 58 -11.90 3.69 -3.23
N LEU A 59 -12.90 3.32 -2.40
CA LEU A 59 -13.67 2.09 -2.55
C LEU A 59 -15.12 2.31 -2.95
N ASN A 60 -15.60 3.56 -2.93
CA ASN A 60 -16.95 3.89 -3.31
C ASN A 60 -17.03 5.31 -3.85
N GLY A 61 -18.11 5.60 -4.57
CA GLY A 61 -18.46 6.94 -5.01
C GLY A 61 -17.44 7.59 -5.97
N PRO A 62 -17.81 8.74 -6.53
CA PRO A 62 -16.85 9.63 -7.20
C PRO A 62 -16.10 10.48 -6.19
N GLU A 63 -14.95 11.01 -6.61
CA GLU A 63 -14.24 12.09 -5.91
C GLU A 63 -14.48 13.42 -6.64
N VAL A 64 -14.71 14.49 -5.87
CA VAL A 64 -14.94 15.83 -6.40
C VAL A 64 -13.91 16.79 -5.81
N GLN A 65 -12.77 16.92 -6.49
CA GLN A 65 -11.61 17.65 -5.97
C GLN A 65 -11.84 19.18 -5.90
N VAL A 66 -12.63 19.75 -6.82
CA VAL A 66 -12.90 21.21 -6.84
C VAL A 66 -14.39 21.51 -6.99
N SER A 67 -14.99 21.03 -8.08
CA SER A 67 -16.43 21.04 -8.29
C SER A 67 -16.78 19.96 -9.30
N PRO A 68 -18.05 19.47 -9.33
CA PRO A 68 -18.45 18.42 -10.28
C PRO A 68 -18.25 18.80 -11.75
N TRP A 69 -18.15 20.09 -12.05
CA TRP A 69 -18.00 20.63 -13.40
C TRP A 69 -16.54 20.90 -13.80
N LEU A 70 -15.60 20.83 -12.87
CA LEU A 70 -14.19 21.16 -13.11
C LEU A 70 -13.26 19.97 -12.91
N ILE A 71 -13.28 19.35 -11.74
CA ILE A 71 -12.45 18.18 -11.42
C ILE A 71 -13.35 17.17 -10.72
N TYR A 72 -13.84 16.22 -11.50
CA TYR A 72 -14.66 15.08 -11.09
C TYR A 72 -13.92 13.82 -11.51
N LEU A 73 -13.67 12.94 -10.54
CA LEU A 73 -12.99 11.68 -10.75
C LEU A 73 -13.97 10.56 -10.44
N SER A 74 -14.05 9.59 -11.35
CA SER A 74 -14.84 8.37 -11.16
C SER A 74 -13.95 7.16 -11.23
N LEU A 75 -14.25 6.17 -10.42
CA LEU A 75 -13.62 4.86 -10.49
C LEU A 75 -13.78 4.26 -11.89
N SER A 76 -12.71 3.67 -12.40
CA SER A 76 -12.66 3.07 -13.75
C SER A 76 -13.57 1.84 -13.87
N SER A 77 -13.90 1.21 -12.75
CA SER A 77 -14.80 0.07 -12.64
C SER A 77 -15.47 0.07 -11.27
N THR A 78 -16.53 -0.73 -11.10
CA THR A 78 -17.16 -0.90 -9.79
C THR A 78 -16.22 -1.68 -8.87
N PRO A 79 -15.81 -1.14 -7.71
CA PRO A 79 -14.93 -1.84 -6.79
C PRO A 79 -15.55 -3.14 -6.30
N ALA A 80 -14.71 -4.16 -6.13
CA ALA A 80 -15.16 -5.44 -5.59
C ALA A 80 -15.50 -5.36 -4.09
N LEU A 81 -15.00 -4.33 -3.41
CA LEU A 81 -15.22 -4.03 -2.00
C LEU A 81 -15.51 -2.54 -1.87
N THR A 82 -16.51 -2.17 -1.07
CA THR A 82 -17.04 -0.80 -1.01
C THR A 82 -16.75 -0.06 0.29
N ASP A 83 -16.19 -0.74 1.29
CA ASP A 83 -16.01 -0.24 2.65
C ASP A 83 -14.89 -1.00 3.39
N GLY A 84 -14.48 -0.46 4.55
CA GLY A 84 -13.48 -1.05 5.42
C GLY A 84 -13.86 -2.45 5.91
N ALA A 85 -15.14 -2.69 6.24
CA ALA A 85 -15.62 -4.01 6.65
C ALA A 85 -15.44 -5.07 5.55
N GLY A 86 -15.61 -4.71 4.28
CA GLY A 86 -15.32 -5.54 3.12
C GLY A 86 -13.85 -5.91 3.02
N VAL A 87 -12.96 -4.97 3.30
CA VAL A 87 -11.51 -5.20 3.34
C VAL A 87 -11.12 -6.09 4.52
N ASP A 88 -11.73 -5.91 5.70
CA ASP A 88 -11.53 -6.81 6.85
C ASP A 88 -11.94 -8.25 6.55
N ARG A 89 -13.09 -8.44 5.89
CA ARG A 89 -13.52 -9.78 5.44
C ARG A 89 -12.52 -10.39 4.46
N LEU A 90 -11.89 -9.58 3.62
CA LEU A 90 -10.85 -10.04 2.71
C LEU A 90 -9.58 -10.48 3.47
N VAL A 91 -9.12 -9.65 4.41
CA VAL A 91 -7.98 -9.97 5.29
C VAL A 91 -8.21 -11.30 6.03
N ARG A 92 -9.39 -11.49 6.63
CA ARG A 92 -9.73 -12.73 7.34
C ARG A 92 -9.69 -13.96 6.43
N LYS A 93 -10.01 -13.82 5.13
CA LYS A 93 -9.88 -14.92 4.16
C LYS A 93 -8.42 -15.27 3.85
N ILE A 94 -7.54 -14.27 3.74
CA ILE A 94 -6.11 -14.49 3.54
C ILE A 94 -5.52 -15.21 4.76
N GLU A 95 -5.82 -14.73 5.97
CA GLU A 95 -5.36 -15.34 7.22
C GLU A 95 -5.93 -16.76 7.42
N GLY A 96 -7.21 -16.97 7.09
CA GLY A 96 -7.82 -18.30 7.11
C GLY A 96 -7.13 -19.28 6.17
N ALA A 97 -6.80 -18.85 4.95
CA ALA A 97 -6.07 -19.67 3.98
C ALA A 97 -4.63 -19.97 4.44
N ALA A 98 -3.94 -19.00 5.07
CA ALA A 98 -2.63 -19.22 5.66
C ALA A 98 -2.67 -20.22 6.85
N ALA A 99 -3.73 -20.17 7.65
CA ALA A 99 -3.95 -21.10 8.75
C ALA A 99 -4.28 -22.52 8.25
N ASP A 100 -5.05 -22.65 7.18
CA ASP A 100 -5.34 -23.94 6.53
C ASP A 100 -4.08 -24.58 5.95
N ALA A 101 -3.16 -23.77 5.42
CA ALA A 101 -1.85 -24.22 4.94
C ALA A 101 -0.81 -24.44 6.05
N GLY A 102 -1.15 -24.19 7.32
CA GLY A 102 -0.29 -24.48 8.48
C GLY A 102 0.78 -23.43 8.78
N PHE A 103 0.74 -22.24 8.17
CA PHE A 103 1.70 -21.16 8.46
C PHE A 103 1.46 -20.49 9.82
N ILE A 104 0.24 -20.59 10.34
CA ILE A 104 -0.18 -20.14 11.67
C ILE A 104 -1.12 -21.18 12.28
N SER A 105 -1.26 -21.14 13.61
CA SER A 105 -2.24 -22.00 14.29
C SER A 105 -3.65 -21.55 13.96
N LYS A 106 -4.56 -22.50 13.69
CA LYS A 106 -5.99 -22.19 13.60
C LYS A 106 -6.44 -21.62 14.94
N VAL A 107 -6.87 -20.37 14.95
CA VAL A 107 -7.42 -19.74 16.15
C VAL A 107 -8.68 -20.54 16.53
N LYS A 108 -8.67 -21.17 17.71
CA LYS A 108 -9.80 -21.99 18.19
C LYS A 108 -10.97 -21.14 18.69
N GLU A 109 -10.72 -19.87 18.98
CA GLU A 109 -11.73 -18.90 19.40
C GLU A 109 -12.14 -18.04 18.21
N ALA A 110 -13.44 -17.79 18.09
CA ALA A 110 -13.95 -16.81 17.15
C ALA A 110 -13.34 -15.46 17.51
N VAL A 111 -12.32 -15.01 16.76
CA VAL A 111 -11.83 -13.64 16.85
C VAL A 111 -13.05 -12.75 16.64
N SER A 112 -13.46 -12.02 17.69
CA SER A 112 -14.65 -11.18 17.64
C SER A 112 -14.61 -10.37 16.34
N GLU A 113 -15.73 -10.36 15.62
CA GLU A 113 -15.86 -9.59 14.39
C GLU A 113 -15.66 -8.09 14.65
N ASP A 114 -15.74 -7.67 15.92
CA ASP A 114 -15.64 -6.28 16.35
C ASP A 114 -14.22 -5.71 16.32
N LYS A 115 -13.18 -6.55 16.22
CA LYS A 115 -11.80 -6.06 16.08
C LYS A 115 -11.39 -6.01 14.61
N ALA A 116 -10.93 -4.84 14.15
CA ALA A 116 -10.32 -4.71 12.83
C ALA A 116 -9.22 -5.75 12.60
N ALA A 117 -9.27 -6.40 11.43
CA ALA A 117 -8.27 -7.36 11.00
C ALA A 117 -7.13 -6.67 10.23
N ILE A 118 -7.40 -5.51 9.64
CA ILE A 118 -6.40 -4.60 9.05
C ILE A 118 -5.47 -4.06 10.14
N ASP A 119 -4.17 -3.98 9.84
CA ASP A 119 -3.17 -3.48 10.80
C ASP A 119 -2.86 -2.00 10.63
N ALA A 120 -2.98 -1.45 9.41
CA ALA A 120 -2.66 -0.06 9.12
C ALA A 120 -3.34 0.45 7.84
N ILE A 121 -3.52 1.77 7.77
CA ILE A 121 -3.84 2.49 6.53
C ILE A 121 -2.67 3.41 6.19
N VAL A 122 -2.25 3.43 4.92
CA VAL A 122 -1.25 4.37 4.39
C VAL A 122 -1.93 5.31 3.39
N ILE A 123 -1.69 6.61 3.56
CA ILE A 123 -2.15 7.66 2.64
C ILE A 123 -0.96 8.47 2.13
N ASN A 124 -0.64 8.35 0.85
CA ASN A 124 0.54 8.98 0.25
C ASN A 124 0.36 10.41 -0.20
N PHE A 125 -0.87 10.77 -0.52
CA PHE A 125 -1.17 12.02 -1.17
C PHE A 125 -2.49 12.56 -0.66
N HIS A 126 -2.60 13.88 -0.61
CA HIS A 126 -3.65 14.57 0.12
C HIS A 126 -4.85 14.94 -0.76
N TYR A 127 -4.78 14.62 -2.06
CA TYR A 127 -5.91 14.75 -2.98
C TYR A 127 -6.91 13.61 -2.74
N GLY A 128 -8.18 13.87 -3.03
CA GLY A 128 -9.28 13.01 -2.58
C GLY A 128 -9.31 11.63 -3.25
N ASP A 129 -8.70 11.46 -4.42
CA ASP A 129 -8.56 10.16 -5.08
C ASP A 129 -7.53 9.25 -4.40
N HIS A 130 -6.70 9.80 -3.50
CA HIS A 130 -5.82 9.07 -2.58
C HIS A 130 -6.33 9.10 -1.12
N LEU A 131 -6.96 10.20 -0.72
CA LEU A 131 -7.50 10.48 0.62
C LEU A 131 -9.02 10.61 0.53
N HIS A 132 -9.70 9.53 0.09
CA HIS A 132 -11.14 9.58 -0.13
C HIS A 132 -11.90 9.55 1.20
N ALA A 133 -12.30 10.72 1.70
CA ALA A 133 -12.93 10.85 3.01
C ALA A 133 -14.18 9.94 3.19
N PRO A 134 -15.11 9.81 2.22
CA PRO A 134 -16.24 8.90 2.37
C PRO A 134 -15.82 7.43 2.53
N THR A 135 -14.72 7.01 1.91
CA THR A 135 -14.16 5.67 2.09
C THR A 135 -13.53 5.54 3.48
N LEU A 136 -12.70 6.50 3.87
CA LEU A 136 -11.96 6.46 5.13
C LEU A 136 -12.88 6.36 6.35
N LEU A 137 -14.01 7.07 6.34
CA LEU A 137 -15.00 7.03 7.42
C LEU A 137 -15.68 5.65 7.60
N THR A 138 -15.48 4.71 6.67
CA THR A 138 -16.00 3.34 6.80
C THR A 138 -15.05 2.38 7.54
N PHE A 139 -13.81 2.78 7.79
CA PHE A 139 -12.83 1.95 8.51
C PHE A 139 -12.98 2.08 10.02
N ASP A 140 -12.52 1.08 10.77
CA ASP A 140 -12.47 1.16 12.24
C ASP A 140 -11.55 2.33 12.68
N PRO A 141 -12.04 3.24 13.56
CA PRO A 141 -11.27 4.40 14.02
C PRO A 141 -9.99 4.06 14.81
N GLN A 142 -9.84 2.81 15.28
CA GLN A 142 -8.65 2.35 15.98
C GLN A 142 -7.50 1.96 15.05
N ILE A 143 -7.76 1.74 13.76
CA ILE A 143 -6.72 1.40 12.80
C ILE A 143 -5.76 2.60 12.68
N PRO A 144 -4.45 2.42 12.89
CA PRO A 144 -3.49 3.50 12.74
C PRO A 144 -3.36 3.94 11.28
N ILE A 145 -3.33 5.26 11.09
CA ILE A 145 -3.06 5.89 9.80
C ILE A 145 -1.63 6.40 9.76
N PHE A 146 -0.93 6.00 8.71
CA PHE A 146 0.36 6.55 8.32
C PHE A 146 0.15 7.46 7.12
N THR A 147 0.52 8.73 7.24
CA THR A 147 0.30 9.70 6.16
C THR A 147 1.45 10.67 6.04
N THR A 148 1.38 11.53 5.04
CA THR A 148 2.36 12.59 4.82
C THR A 148 2.04 13.80 5.68
N SER A 149 2.98 14.73 5.82
CA SER A 149 2.76 16.01 6.52
C SER A 149 1.54 16.77 5.97
N ASP A 150 1.27 16.61 4.68
CA ASP A 150 0.21 17.31 3.95
C ASP A 150 -1.16 16.65 4.18
N GLY A 151 -1.20 15.31 4.30
CA GLY A 151 -2.42 14.54 4.55
C GLY A 151 -2.89 14.58 6.01
N ALA A 152 -1.95 14.60 6.97
CA ALA A 152 -2.24 14.60 8.41
C ALA A 152 -3.29 15.65 8.84
N PRO A 153 -3.17 16.95 8.50
CA PRO A 153 -4.16 17.94 8.90
C PRO A 153 -5.54 17.73 8.27
N ILE A 154 -5.65 17.04 7.13
CA ILE A 154 -6.93 16.72 6.49
C ILE A 154 -7.58 15.54 7.24
N ILE A 155 -6.84 14.46 7.48
CA ILE A 155 -7.33 13.28 8.19
C ILE A 155 -7.75 13.65 9.62
N SER A 156 -6.98 14.48 10.33
CA SER A 156 -7.35 14.94 11.67
C SER A 156 -8.69 15.67 11.71
N LYS A 157 -9.03 16.43 10.66
CA LYS A 157 -10.33 17.14 10.57
C LYS A 157 -11.52 16.20 10.39
N LEU A 158 -11.29 14.96 9.95
CA LEU A 158 -12.35 13.95 9.88
C LEU A 158 -12.84 13.55 11.28
N ASN A 159 -12.06 13.80 12.35
CA ASN A 159 -12.37 13.44 13.74
C ASN A 159 -12.79 11.97 13.92
N HIS A 160 -12.21 11.08 13.11
CA HIS A 160 -12.54 9.67 13.09
C HIS A 160 -11.44 8.80 13.68
N PHE A 161 -10.20 8.94 13.19
CA PHE A 161 -9.09 8.08 13.60
C PHE A 161 -8.39 8.56 14.87
N ALA A 162 -8.11 7.62 15.78
CA ALA A 162 -7.42 7.90 17.04
C ALA A 162 -5.90 8.05 16.88
N ASN A 163 -5.31 7.35 15.90
CA ASN A 163 -3.86 7.24 15.74
C ASN A 163 -3.45 7.69 14.34
N ILE A 164 -2.83 8.87 14.24
CA ILE A 164 -2.32 9.44 12.98
C ILE A 164 -0.83 9.70 13.16
N THR A 165 0.00 8.99 12.40
CA THR A 165 1.46 9.12 12.39
C THR A 165 1.91 9.64 11.03
N THR A 166 2.78 10.65 11.02
CA THR A 166 3.43 11.09 9.78
C THR A 166 4.66 10.26 9.47
N TYR A 167 4.86 9.87 8.22
CA TYR A 167 6.11 9.27 7.75
C TYR A 167 6.92 10.28 6.91
N PRO A 168 8.26 10.11 6.81
CA PRO A 168 9.14 11.14 6.28
C PRO A 168 9.17 11.19 4.74
N ASP A 169 9.44 12.38 4.22
CA ASP A 169 9.95 12.58 2.87
C ASP A 169 11.49 12.46 2.89
N LEU A 170 12.08 11.75 1.92
CA LEU A 170 13.53 11.74 1.74
C LEU A 170 14.01 13.10 1.27
N SER A 171 14.98 13.65 2.00
CA SER A 171 15.63 14.91 1.63
C SER A 171 16.29 14.81 0.25
N PRO A 172 16.24 15.88 -0.58
CA PRO A 172 17.04 15.97 -1.80
C PRO A 172 18.55 15.74 -1.56
N ASN A 173 19.02 16.05 -0.35
CA ASN A 173 20.40 15.87 0.10
C ASN A 173 20.58 14.61 0.96
N PHE A 174 19.71 13.62 0.82
CA PHE A 174 19.81 12.35 1.53
C PHE A 174 21.22 11.75 1.34
N LEU A 175 21.89 11.40 2.43
CA LEU A 175 23.22 10.80 2.44
C LEU A 175 23.12 9.34 2.91
N GLY A 176 22.66 8.48 2.01
CA GLY A 176 23.03 7.07 1.94
C GLY A 176 22.56 6.10 3.01
N ASP A 177 21.90 6.50 4.09
CA ASP A 177 21.34 5.53 5.06
C ASP A 177 19.85 5.79 5.30
N TRP A 178 19.01 5.05 4.59
CA TRP A 178 17.56 5.17 4.75
C TRP A 178 17.12 4.43 6.03
N SER A 179 17.98 3.60 6.63
CA SER A 179 17.65 2.95 7.90
C SER A 179 17.55 3.91 9.08
N ALA A 180 18.16 5.09 8.97
CA ALA A 180 17.92 6.19 9.90
C ALA A 180 16.44 6.63 9.95
N TYR A 181 15.67 6.33 8.89
CA TYR A 181 14.24 6.60 8.77
C TYR A 181 13.36 5.38 9.11
N VAL A 182 13.93 4.26 9.60
CA VAL A 182 13.21 2.99 9.86
C VAL A 182 12.25 3.04 11.06
N THR A 183 12.43 3.98 11.98
CA THR A 183 11.61 3.97 13.20
C THR A 183 10.40 4.89 13.03
N ILE A 184 9.36 4.38 12.38
CA ILE A 184 8.06 5.05 12.30
C ILE A 184 7.21 4.56 13.47
N PRO A 185 6.80 5.43 14.41
CA PRO A 185 6.00 5.03 15.56
C PRO A 185 4.72 4.28 15.14
N GLY A 186 4.54 3.07 15.68
CA GLY A 186 3.39 2.21 15.37
C GLY A 186 3.60 1.24 14.20
N LEU A 187 4.67 1.39 13.42
CA LEU A 187 5.03 0.42 12.38
C LEU A 187 6.00 -0.64 12.95
N PRO A 188 5.83 -1.94 12.62
CA PRO A 188 6.77 -2.97 13.07
C PRO A 188 8.20 -2.75 12.55
N PRO A 189 9.24 -3.18 13.29
CA PRO A 189 10.64 -2.89 12.95
C PRO A 189 11.14 -3.58 11.66
N TYR A 190 10.40 -4.57 11.15
CA TYR A 190 10.68 -5.22 9.86
C TYR A 190 10.01 -4.49 8.68
N LEU A 191 9.38 -3.34 8.92
CA LEU A 191 8.74 -2.49 7.92
C LEU A 191 9.26 -1.05 8.05
N THR A 192 9.43 -0.37 6.93
CA THR A 192 9.61 1.09 6.89
C THR A 192 8.97 1.68 5.65
N LEU A 193 8.69 2.99 5.70
CA LEU A 193 7.98 3.74 4.68
C LEU A 193 8.60 5.14 4.53
N PHE A 194 8.87 5.56 3.31
CA PHE A 194 9.23 6.94 3.03
C PHE A 194 8.77 7.36 1.64
N ARG A 195 8.65 8.67 1.41
CA ARG A 195 8.29 9.22 0.09
C ARG A 195 9.43 10.05 -0.49
N ILE A 196 9.65 9.93 -1.79
CA ILE A 196 10.49 10.83 -2.58
C ILE A 196 9.56 11.77 -3.33
N LYS A 197 9.68 13.07 -3.04
CA LYS A 197 9.01 14.13 -3.80
C LYS A 197 9.72 14.33 -5.15
N GLY A 198 8.93 14.54 -6.19
CA GLY A 198 9.39 14.89 -7.52
C GLY A 198 9.35 16.38 -7.80
N HIS A 199 9.36 16.70 -9.10
CA HIS A 199 9.39 18.07 -9.61
C HIS A 199 8.01 18.76 -9.54
N HIS A 200 6.93 17.98 -9.48
CA HIS A 200 5.58 18.45 -9.15
C HIS A 200 4.99 17.59 -8.03
N GLU A 201 3.99 18.10 -7.32
CA GLU A 201 3.40 17.44 -6.15
C GLU A 201 2.76 16.08 -6.47
N LEU A 202 2.16 15.94 -7.65
CA LEU A 202 1.59 14.68 -8.13
C LEU A 202 2.68 13.62 -8.35
N ASN A 203 3.89 14.05 -8.69
CA ASN A 203 4.97 13.15 -9.06
C ASN A 203 5.77 12.80 -7.82
N PHE A 204 5.47 11.64 -7.25
CA PHE A 204 6.20 11.11 -6.11
C PHE A 204 6.43 9.61 -6.26
N LEU A 205 7.35 9.10 -5.46
CA LEU A 205 7.58 7.67 -5.28
C LEU A 205 7.52 7.37 -3.78
N THR A 206 6.56 6.57 -3.36
CA THR A 206 6.56 5.97 -2.02
C THR A 206 7.29 4.64 -2.08
N ALA A 207 8.19 4.41 -1.13
CA ALA A 207 8.85 3.12 -0.96
C ALA A 207 8.42 2.51 0.38
N LEU A 208 7.75 1.36 0.31
CA LEU A 208 7.43 0.51 1.44
C LEU A 208 8.43 -0.64 1.45
N LEU A 209 9.33 -0.65 2.42
CA LEU A 209 10.37 -1.65 2.54
C LEU A 209 9.98 -2.69 3.59
N TRP A 210 10.18 -3.94 3.25
CA TRP A 210 9.92 -5.10 4.10
C TRP A 210 11.18 -5.95 4.24
N GLN A 211 11.51 -6.31 5.47
CA GLN A 211 12.62 -7.19 5.76
C GLN A 211 12.18 -8.66 5.59
N SER A 212 12.47 -9.23 4.43
CA SER A 212 12.04 -10.60 4.08
C SER A 212 12.89 -11.69 4.75
N ALA A 213 14.14 -11.37 5.06
CA ALA A 213 15.04 -12.22 5.82
C ALA A 213 16.02 -11.34 6.62
N PRO A 214 16.79 -11.88 7.59
CA PRO A 214 17.76 -11.08 8.34
C PRO A 214 18.70 -10.32 7.41
N LYS A 215 18.66 -8.97 7.49
CA LYS A 215 19.42 -8.03 6.65
C LYS A 215 19.06 -8.00 5.16
N THR A 216 18.03 -8.72 4.74
CA THR A 216 17.51 -8.70 3.36
C THR A 216 16.25 -7.84 3.33
N TRP A 217 16.26 -6.81 2.48
CA TRP A 217 15.14 -5.89 2.32
C TRP A 217 14.60 -5.95 0.90
N GLU A 218 13.28 -5.88 0.79
CA GLU A 218 12.56 -5.82 -0.47
C GLU A 218 11.63 -4.61 -0.44
N ALA A 219 11.52 -3.91 -1.56
CA ALA A 219 10.69 -2.71 -1.67
C ALA A 219 9.49 -2.94 -2.59
N ILE A 220 8.33 -2.51 -2.11
CA ILE A 220 7.18 -2.19 -2.95
C ILE A 220 7.25 -0.69 -3.22
N LEU A 221 7.48 -0.36 -4.48
CA LEU A 221 7.60 1.01 -4.98
C LEU A 221 6.26 1.44 -5.54
N HIS A 222 5.69 2.55 -5.05
CA HIS A 222 4.42 3.09 -5.54
C HIS A 222 4.61 4.50 -6.09
N SER A 223 4.37 4.67 -7.39
CA SER A 223 4.51 5.94 -8.10
C SER A 223 3.38 6.10 -9.11
N PRO A 224 2.19 6.52 -8.67
CA PRO A 224 0.96 6.50 -9.48
C PRO A 224 1.10 7.41 -10.70
N HIS A 225 1.79 8.54 -10.52
CA HIS A 225 2.04 9.54 -11.56
C HIS A 225 3.47 9.50 -12.12
N GLY A 226 4.30 8.56 -11.66
CA GLY A 226 5.71 8.48 -12.04
C GLY A 226 6.57 9.61 -11.47
N LEU A 227 7.88 9.44 -11.65
CA LEU A 227 8.91 10.34 -11.14
C LEU A 227 10.03 10.46 -12.19
N HIS A 228 10.59 11.67 -12.36
CA HIS A 228 11.76 11.81 -13.22
C HIS A 228 12.95 11.02 -12.65
N THR A 229 13.64 10.27 -13.50
CA THR A 229 14.81 9.49 -13.09
C THR A 229 15.93 10.37 -12.57
N ASN A 230 16.05 11.63 -13.03
CA ASN A 230 17.05 12.59 -12.55
C ASN A 230 16.68 13.27 -11.21
N THR A 231 15.60 12.86 -10.53
CA THR A 231 15.22 13.40 -9.22
C THR A 231 16.37 13.20 -8.22
N PRO A 232 16.91 14.26 -7.58
CA PRO A 232 18.11 14.14 -6.74
C PRO A 232 17.99 13.12 -5.61
N ALA A 233 16.88 13.12 -4.87
CA ALA A 233 16.64 12.15 -3.80
C ALA A 233 16.59 10.70 -4.31
N LEU A 234 15.99 10.47 -5.49
CA LEU A 234 15.97 9.15 -6.13
C LEU A 234 17.38 8.72 -6.53
N GLN A 235 18.14 9.60 -7.21
CA GLN A 235 19.52 9.33 -7.60
C GLN A 235 20.40 9.01 -6.37
N SER A 236 20.23 9.77 -5.29
CA SER A 236 20.97 9.51 -4.06
C SER A 236 20.59 8.18 -3.42
N LEU A 237 19.29 7.85 -3.36
CA LEU A 237 18.83 6.55 -2.85
C LEU A 237 19.41 5.39 -3.68
N LEU A 238 19.42 5.51 -5.01
CA LEU A 238 19.95 4.46 -5.89
C LEU A 238 21.49 4.34 -5.80
N ALA A 239 22.20 5.46 -5.75
CA ALA A 239 23.66 5.47 -5.70
C ALA A 239 24.19 5.05 -4.33
N HIS A 240 23.64 5.64 -3.27
CA HIS A 240 24.20 5.61 -1.92
C HIS A 240 23.32 4.89 -0.90
N GLY A 241 22.05 4.62 -1.21
CA GLY A 241 21.09 4.05 -0.26
C GLY A 241 21.54 2.71 0.32
N GLY A 242 21.71 2.71 1.64
CA GLY A 242 21.97 1.59 2.51
C GLY A 242 20.91 1.50 3.61
N PRO A 243 20.60 0.30 4.12
CA PRO A 243 20.90 -1.02 3.55
C PRO A 243 20.42 -1.18 2.10
N ARG A 244 21.00 -2.09 1.32
CA ARG A 244 20.50 -2.35 -0.04
C ARG A 244 19.17 -3.11 0.05
N PHE A 245 18.27 -2.83 -0.88
CA PHE A 245 17.02 -3.56 -1.06
C PHE A 245 16.84 -3.95 -2.53
N SER A 246 16.15 -5.06 -2.80
CA SER A 246 15.66 -5.39 -4.13
C SER A 246 14.26 -4.80 -4.34
N THR A 247 13.93 -4.46 -5.59
CA THR A 247 12.55 -4.05 -5.92
C THR A 247 11.71 -5.31 -6.11
N LEU A 248 10.72 -5.52 -5.26
CA LEU A 248 9.76 -6.62 -5.39
C LEU A 248 8.68 -6.29 -6.40
N ALA A 249 8.13 -5.09 -6.31
CA ALA A 249 7.09 -4.61 -7.19
C ALA A 249 7.22 -3.10 -7.39
N LEU A 250 6.85 -2.62 -8.58
CA LEU A 250 6.67 -1.21 -8.90
C LEU A 250 5.24 -1.01 -9.40
N LEU A 251 4.44 -0.36 -8.58
CA LEU A 251 3.07 0.05 -8.85
C LEU A 251 3.11 1.44 -9.48
N HIS A 252 2.95 1.52 -10.80
CA HIS A 252 3.07 2.78 -11.53
C HIS A 252 2.12 2.87 -12.72
N GLY A 253 1.80 4.11 -13.12
CA GLY A 253 1.02 4.37 -14.32
C GLY A 253 1.72 3.87 -15.59
N LEU A 254 1.03 3.05 -16.38
CA LEU A 254 1.59 2.53 -17.64
C LEU A 254 1.51 3.54 -18.79
N LYS A 255 0.53 4.45 -18.74
CA LYS A 255 0.26 5.43 -19.79
C LYS A 255 0.63 6.83 -19.33
N GLU A 256 1.14 7.61 -20.26
CA GLU A 256 1.34 9.04 -20.04
C GLU A 256 -0.02 9.75 -20.02
N SER A 257 -0.14 10.75 -19.16
CA SER A 257 -1.33 11.60 -19.08
C SER A 257 -0.93 13.06 -19.08
N TRP A 258 -1.79 13.89 -19.67
CA TRP A 258 -1.58 15.32 -19.83
C TRP A 258 -2.82 16.08 -19.38
N THR A 259 -2.63 17.11 -18.55
CA THR A 259 -3.70 18.01 -18.11
C THR A 259 -3.28 19.43 -18.43
N TRP A 260 -4.10 20.16 -19.20
CA TRP A 260 -3.84 21.55 -19.60
C TRP A 260 -2.43 21.77 -20.23
N GLY A 261 -1.95 20.80 -21.00
CA GLY A 261 -0.64 20.87 -21.66
C GLY A 261 0.54 20.51 -20.76
N TRP A 262 0.30 20.08 -19.51
CA TRP A 262 1.34 19.58 -18.60
C TRP A 262 1.27 18.06 -18.50
N GLN A 263 2.42 17.39 -18.61
CA GLN A 263 2.48 15.95 -18.39
C GLN A 263 2.33 15.68 -16.89
N THR A 264 1.18 15.12 -16.50
CA THR A 264 0.86 14.84 -15.10
C THR A 264 1.22 13.41 -14.69
N THR A 265 1.30 12.48 -15.65
CA THR A 265 1.73 11.09 -15.39
C THR A 265 2.79 10.64 -16.40
N PHE A 266 3.88 10.05 -15.89
CA PHE A 266 4.94 9.44 -16.70
C PHE A 266 4.66 7.95 -16.89
N GLY A 267 4.45 7.53 -18.14
CA GLY A 267 4.14 6.14 -18.48
C GLY A 267 5.37 5.20 -18.48
N ALA A 268 5.13 3.91 -18.73
CA ALA A 268 6.15 2.85 -18.69
C ALA A 268 7.29 3.00 -19.70
N LYS A 269 7.09 3.73 -20.81
CA LYS A 269 8.14 3.94 -21.81
C LYS A 269 9.33 4.72 -21.27
N THR A 270 9.13 5.46 -20.18
CA THR A 270 10.14 6.33 -19.56
C THR A 270 10.89 5.63 -18.41
N VAL A 271 10.43 4.44 -17.97
CA VAL A 271 10.99 3.70 -16.83
C VAL A 271 11.15 2.22 -17.19
N ARG A 272 12.37 1.80 -17.52
CA ARG A 272 12.72 0.36 -17.60
C ARG A 272 13.07 -0.14 -16.20
N ILE A 273 12.12 -0.75 -15.52
CA ILE A 273 12.36 -1.59 -14.34
C ILE A 273 11.73 -2.95 -14.65
N THR A 274 12.54 -4.01 -14.67
CA THR A 274 12.08 -5.38 -14.90
C THR A 274 11.37 -5.88 -13.64
N ILE A 275 10.10 -6.27 -13.75
CA ILE A 275 9.27 -6.83 -12.66
C ILE A 275 8.83 -8.22 -13.11
N ASP A 276 8.83 -9.18 -12.18
CA ASP A 276 8.27 -10.51 -12.39
C ASP A 276 6.76 -10.48 -12.06
N TRP A 277 5.90 -10.85 -13.03
CA TRP A 277 4.48 -10.47 -13.06
C TRP A 277 3.51 -11.48 -12.44
N ASP A 278 3.99 -12.54 -11.80
CA ASP A 278 3.17 -13.70 -11.46
C ASP A 278 2.09 -13.48 -10.37
N MET A 279 1.97 -12.30 -9.74
CA MET A 279 1.10 -12.12 -8.56
C MET A 279 0.24 -10.85 -8.50
N VAL A 280 -0.17 -10.26 -9.63
CA VAL A 280 -1.14 -9.16 -9.64
C VAL A 280 -2.57 -9.70 -9.83
N ASP A 281 -3.37 -9.71 -8.75
CA ASP A 281 -4.81 -10.04 -8.81
C ASP A 281 -5.61 -8.81 -9.29
N TRP A 282 -6.06 -8.83 -10.55
CA TRP A 282 -6.92 -7.81 -11.14
C TRP A 282 -8.38 -8.06 -10.75
N CYS A 283 -8.99 -7.11 -10.04
CA CYS A 283 -10.44 -7.14 -9.76
C CYS A 283 -11.32 -6.72 -10.95
N GLY A 284 -10.73 -6.26 -12.07
CA GLY A 284 -11.47 -5.87 -13.27
C GLY A 284 -11.45 -6.98 -14.31
N GLY A 285 -12.50 -7.81 -14.33
CA GLY A 285 -12.80 -8.64 -15.49
C GLY A 285 -13.25 -7.75 -16.65
N LEU A 286 -12.61 -7.89 -17.81
CA LEU A 286 -13.21 -7.53 -19.09
C LEU A 286 -14.33 -8.52 -19.43
#